data_AF-A0AAT9TJL7-F1
#
_entry.id   AF-A0AAT9TJL7-F1
#
_cell.length_a   1.000
_cell.length_b   1.000
_cell.length_c   1.000
_cell.angle_alpha   90.00
_cell.angle_beta   90.00
_cell.angle_gamma   90.00
#
_symmetry.space_group_name_H-M   'P 1'
#
loop_
_entity.id
_entity.type
_entity.pdbx_description
1 polymer ?
#
loop_
_entity_poly.entity_id
_entity_poly.type
_entity_poly.pdbx_seq_one_letter_code
_entity_poly.pdbx_strand_id
1 'polypeptide(L)'
;MTRSAVYAAEVTLSDGQRFASLGRVAVRNRRLALLWLRRQALRLANGHGLALAPESVRLPTGDVRPVRFHGSDAPEELRRWATGSAHQDHAIGALEAGFPALFTVLDPAVGLSLTLAGWRGRPADR
;
A
#
# COMPACT_ATOMS: atom_id res chain seq x y z
N MET A 1 -27.23 -12.28 -11.43
CA MET A 1 -26.52 -11.72 -10.26
C MET A 1 -25.07 -11.45 -10.62
N THR A 2 -24.71 -10.21 -10.94
CA THR A 2 -23.32 -9.81 -11.20
C THR A 2 -22.57 -9.82 -9.87
N ARG A 3 -21.73 -10.84 -9.62
CA ARG A 3 -20.76 -10.85 -8.51
C ARG A 3 -19.89 -9.60 -8.68
N SER A 4 -20.12 -8.56 -7.87
CA SER A 4 -19.30 -7.35 -7.92
C SER A 4 -17.85 -7.72 -7.63
N ALA A 5 -16.94 -7.33 -8.52
CA ALA A 5 -15.52 -7.56 -8.29
C ALA A 5 -15.07 -6.82 -7.03
N VAL A 6 -14.37 -7.54 -6.15
CA VAL A 6 -13.77 -6.96 -4.95
C VAL A 6 -12.33 -6.61 -5.29
N TYR A 7 -11.88 -5.42 -4.96
CA TYR A 7 -10.48 -5.03 -5.06
C TYR A 7 -9.83 -5.22 -3.70
N ALA A 8 -8.67 -5.85 -3.68
CA ALA A 8 -7.86 -5.99 -2.50
C ALA A 8 -6.62 -5.11 -2.62
N ALA A 9 -6.12 -4.66 -1.49
CA ALA A 9 -4.82 -4.02 -1.41
C ALA A 9 -4.10 -4.49 -0.14
N GLU A 10 -2.78 -4.56 -0.22
CA GLU A 10 -1.90 -5.03 0.83
C GLU A 10 -0.60 -4.23 0.81
N VAL A 11 -0.05 -4.02 2.00
CA VAL A 11 1.31 -3.54 2.17
C VAL A 11 2.13 -4.65 2.79
N THR A 12 3.21 -5.04 2.14
CA THR A 12 4.16 -6.02 2.65
C THR A 12 5.54 -5.40 2.86
N LEU A 13 6.28 -6.00 3.78
CA LEU A 13 7.65 -5.69 4.11
C LEU A 13 8.50 -6.94 3.89
N SER A 14 9.70 -6.80 3.36
CA SER A 14 10.67 -7.88 3.30
C SER A 14 12.08 -7.38 3.53
N ASP A 15 12.89 -8.13 4.28
CA ASP A 15 14.33 -7.91 4.44
C ASP A 15 15.16 -8.80 3.50
N GLY A 16 14.53 -9.36 2.46
CA GLY A 16 15.15 -10.31 1.53
C GLY A 16 15.21 -11.76 2.03
N GLN A 17 14.90 -12.03 3.31
CA GLN A 17 14.84 -13.37 3.89
C GLN A 17 13.47 -13.67 4.49
N ARG A 18 12.79 -12.65 5.01
CA ARG A 18 11.51 -12.73 5.68
C ARG A 18 10.52 -11.81 4.99
N PHE A 19 9.24 -12.17 5.09
CA PHE A 19 8.14 -11.39 4.57
C PHE A 19 7.13 -11.16 5.69
N ALA A 20 6.66 -9.92 5.84
CA ALA A 20 5.63 -9.55 6.79
C ALA A 20 4.54 -8.75 6.09
N SER A 21 3.28 -9.14 6.26
CA SER A 21 2.14 -8.30 5.88
C SER A 21 1.94 -7.24 6.95
N LEU A 22 2.01 -5.98 6.55
CA LEU A 22 1.83 -4.85 7.45
C LEU A 22 0.36 -4.46 7.58
N GLY A 23 -0.44 -4.67 6.53
CA GLY A 23 -1.88 -4.46 6.53
C GLY A 23 -2.52 -4.82 5.20
N ARG A 24 -3.81 -5.16 5.22
CA ARG A 24 -4.59 -5.56 4.05
C ARG A 24 -6.01 -5.00 4.12
N VAL A 25 -6.59 -4.67 2.97
CA VAL A 25 -7.97 -4.22 2.79
C VAL A 25 -8.64 -4.94 1.63
N ALA A 26 -9.94 -5.19 1.76
CA ALA A 26 -10.82 -5.59 0.67
C ALA A 26 -11.94 -4.55 0.52
N VAL A 27 -12.07 -3.96 -0.66
CA VAL A 27 -13.02 -2.87 -0.97
C VAL A 27 -13.75 -3.15 -2.27
N ARG A 28 -14.89 -2.51 -2.45
CA ARG A 28 -15.74 -2.71 -3.64
C ARG A 28 -15.27 -1.95 -4.88
N ASN A 29 -14.30 -1.04 -4.74
CA ASN A 29 -13.91 -0.11 -5.79
C ASN A 29 -12.39 0.02 -5.88
N ARG A 30 -11.86 -0.04 -7.10
CA ARG A 30 -10.44 0.20 -7.42
C ARG A 30 -9.92 1.53 -6.86
N ARG A 31 -10.73 2.59 -6.93
CA ARG A 31 -10.36 3.91 -6.39
C ARG A 31 -10.19 3.89 -4.88
N LEU A 32 -10.98 3.07 -4.17
CA LEU A 32 -10.82 2.91 -2.72
C LEU A 32 -9.57 2.10 -2.38
N ALA A 33 -9.22 1.09 -3.19
CA ALA A 33 -8.00 0.32 -2.99
C ALA A 33 -6.77 1.21 -3.17
N LEU A 34 -6.75 2.02 -4.25
CA LEU A 34 -5.67 2.97 -4.47
C LEU A 34 -5.62 4.08 -3.42
N LEU A 35 -6.78 4.62 -3.01
CA LEU A 35 -6.84 5.60 -1.92
C LEU A 35 -6.26 5.03 -0.61
N TRP A 36 -6.57 3.77 -0.29
CA TRP A 36 -6.00 3.12 0.87
C TRP A 36 -4.48 2.99 0.74
N LEU A 37 -3.96 2.48 -0.38
CA LEU A 37 -2.50 2.39 -0.61
C LEU A 37 -1.81 3.76 -0.50
N ARG A 38 -2.41 4.81 -1.07
CA ARG A 38 -1.90 6.19 -0.99
C ARG A 38 -1.80 6.67 0.45
N ARG A 39 -2.83 6.42 1.26
CA ARG A 39 -2.82 6.79 2.69
C ARG A 39 -1.74 6.03 3.44
N GLN A 40 -1.58 4.72 3.21
CA GLN A 40 -0.57 3.94 3.89
C GLN A 40 0.85 4.36 3.47
N ALA A 41 1.08 4.66 2.19
CA ALA A 41 2.34 5.19 1.69
C ALA A 41 2.73 6.51 2.40
N LEU A 42 1.80 7.47 2.48
CA LEU A 42 2.03 8.74 3.18
C LEU A 42 2.24 8.52 4.68
N ARG A 43 1.46 7.63 5.29
CA ARG A 43 1.58 7.31 6.71
C ARG A 43 2.95 6.71 7.05
N LEU A 44 3.44 5.79 6.22
CA LEU A 44 4.77 5.19 6.38
C LEU A 44 5.89 6.21 6.15
N ALA A 45 5.74 7.05 5.12
CA ALA A 45 6.73 8.09 4.82
C ALA A 45 6.79 9.23 5.84
N ASN A 46 5.66 9.57 6.46
CA ASN A 46 5.55 10.64 7.46
C ASN A 46 5.76 10.14 8.89
N GLY A 47 5.51 8.85 9.14
CA GLY A 47 5.85 8.18 10.39
C GLY A 47 7.35 7.87 10.52
N HIS A 48 8.14 8.10 9.47
CA HIS A 48 9.59 8.00 9.54
C HIS A 48 10.15 9.01 10.56
N GLY A 49 10.64 8.50 11.70
CA GLY A 49 11.21 9.31 12.78
C GLY A 49 10.23 9.74 13.87
N LEU A 50 8.93 9.41 13.78
CA LEU A 50 7.92 9.77 14.78
C LEU A 50 7.01 8.57 15.12
N ALA A 51 6.72 8.38 16.41
CA ALA A 51 5.68 7.43 16.83
C ALA A 51 4.33 7.91 16.27
N LEU A 52 3.77 7.15 15.33
CA LEU A 52 2.50 7.47 14.66
C LEU A 52 1.38 7.66 15.70
N ALA A 53 0.81 8.86 15.76
CA ALA A 53 -0.45 9.08 16.47
C ALA A 53 -1.58 8.27 15.78
N PRO A 54 -2.46 7.61 16.54
CA PRO A 54 -3.61 6.92 15.96
C PRO A 54 -4.53 7.94 15.27
N GLU A 55 -4.85 7.70 14.00
CA GLU A 55 -5.68 8.59 13.18
C GLU A 55 -7.15 8.53 13.65
N SER A 56 -7.82 9.68 13.71
CA SER A 56 -9.22 9.79 14.17
C SER A 56 -10.24 9.13 13.22
N VAL A 57 -9.83 8.76 12.00
CA VAL A 57 -10.68 8.09 11.00
C VAL A 57 -10.35 6.61 10.96
N ARG A 58 -11.01 5.82 11.80
CA ARG A 58 -10.93 4.35 11.72
C ARG A 58 -11.67 3.88 10.47
N LEU A 59 -10.93 3.60 9.40
CA LEU A 59 -11.44 2.65 8.40
C LEU A 59 -11.55 1.28 9.08
N PRO A 60 -12.56 0.45 8.75
CA PRO A 60 -12.75 -0.86 9.37
C PRO A 60 -11.69 -1.90 8.93
N THR A 61 -10.53 -1.46 8.47
CA THR A 61 -9.46 -2.28 7.94
C THR A 61 -8.17 -2.03 8.69
N GLY A 62 -7.56 -3.12 9.15
CA GLY A 62 -6.38 -3.12 10.00
C GLY A 62 -5.32 -2.13 9.52
N ASP A 63 -5.04 -1.16 10.38
CA ASP A 63 -4.01 -0.17 10.17
C ASP A 63 -2.65 -0.84 9.89
N VAL A 64 -1.90 -0.28 8.94
CA VAL A 64 -0.56 -0.77 8.59
C VAL A 64 0.39 -0.54 9.76
N ARG A 65 1.12 -1.60 10.17
CA ARG A 65 2.14 -1.49 11.23
C ARG A 65 3.22 -0.48 10.85
N PRO A 66 3.69 0.36 11.79
CA PRO A 66 4.75 1.34 11.53
C PRO A 66 6.05 0.65 11.09
N VAL A 67 6.77 1.25 10.15
CA VAL A 67 8.09 0.79 9.68
C VAL A 67 9.12 1.90 9.91
N ARG A 68 10.28 1.52 10.44
CA ARG A 68 11.42 2.43 10.61
C ARG A 68 12.38 2.25 9.45
N PHE A 69 12.37 3.21 8.53
CA PHE A 69 13.42 3.34 7.51
C PHE A 69 14.70 3.90 8.13
N HIS A 70 15.85 3.63 7.49
CA HIS A 70 17.18 4.05 7.91
C HIS A 70 17.76 5.16 7.02
N GLY A 71 17.19 5.36 5.83
CA GLY A 71 17.46 6.50 4.94
C GLY A 71 16.19 7.28 4.60
N SER A 72 16.38 8.48 4.04
CA SER A 72 15.27 9.35 3.59
C SER A 72 14.73 9.00 2.20
N ASP A 73 15.51 8.27 1.39
CA ASP A 73 15.16 7.95 0.00
C ASP A 73 13.87 7.14 -0.12
N ALA A 74 13.75 6.07 0.68
CA ALA A 74 12.56 5.22 0.71
C ALA A 74 11.28 5.98 1.14
N PRO A 75 11.28 6.74 2.25
CA PRO A 75 10.19 7.65 2.59
C PRO A 75 9.86 8.66 1.48
N GLU A 76 10.86 9.26 0.83
CA GLU A 76 10.63 10.23 -0.24
C GLU A 76 9.99 9.61 -1.48
N GLU A 77 10.46 8.44 -1.92
CA GLU A 77 9.86 7.70 -3.02
C GLU A 77 8.40 7.33 -2.74
N LEU A 78 8.09 6.93 -1.50
CA LEU A 78 6.70 6.69 -1.08
C LEU A 78 5.84 7.95 -1.18
N ARG A 79 6.37 9.13 -0.81
CA ARG A 79 5.65 10.41 -1.00
C ARG A 79 5.45 10.70 -2.49
N ARG A 80 6.50 10.58 -3.30
CA ARG A 80 6.45 10.82 -4.76
C ARG A 80 5.45 9.90 -5.44
N TRP A 81 5.40 8.63 -5.08
CA TRP A 81 4.40 7.69 -5.58
C TRP A 81 3.00 8.12 -5.16
N ALA A 82 2.79 8.44 -3.88
CA ALA A 82 1.50 8.80 -3.33
C ALA A 82 0.94 10.14 -3.85
N THR A 83 1.79 11.08 -4.27
CA THR A 83 1.35 12.40 -4.78
C THR A 83 1.49 12.54 -6.30
N GLY A 84 2.25 11.69 -6.96
CA GLY A 84 2.52 11.78 -8.39
C GLY A 84 1.38 11.23 -9.24
N SER A 85 0.74 12.10 -10.04
CA SER A 85 -0.38 11.73 -10.92
C SER A 85 -0.05 10.58 -11.86
N ALA A 86 1.12 10.58 -12.50
CA ALA A 86 1.54 9.50 -13.41
C ALA A 86 1.56 8.11 -12.74
N HIS A 87 2.02 8.02 -11.49
CA HIS A 87 2.03 6.77 -10.74
C HIS A 87 0.61 6.31 -10.39
N GLN A 88 -0.27 7.27 -10.07
CA GLN A 88 -1.67 6.99 -9.73
C GLN A 88 -2.47 6.55 -10.96
N ASP A 89 -2.26 7.20 -12.10
CA ASP A 89 -2.91 6.87 -13.38
C ASP A 89 -2.46 5.50 -13.86
N HIS A 90 -1.17 5.20 -13.75
CA HIS A 90 -0.64 3.86 -14.07
C HIS A 90 -1.25 2.78 -13.16
N ALA A 91 -1.34 3.04 -11.84
CA ALA A 91 -1.92 2.09 -10.89
C ALA A 91 -3.43 1.87 -11.13
N ILE A 92 -4.19 2.93 -11.42
CA ILE A 92 -5.61 2.80 -11.81
C ILE A 92 -5.73 1.99 -13.11
N GLY A 93 -4.93 2.30 -14.11
CA GLY A 93 -4.94 1.59 -15.40
C GLY A 93 -4.65 0.10 -15.24
N ALA A 94 -3.65 -0.26 -14.41
CA ALA A 94 -3.33 -1.65 -14.09
C ALA A 94 -4.53 -2.38 -13.45
N LEU A 95 -5.15 -1.78 -12.43
CA LEU A 95 -6.33 -2.35 -11.76
C LEU A 95 -7.53 -2.49 -12.69
N GLU A 96 -7.71 -1.54 -13.61
CA GLU A 96 -8.78 -1.55 -14.63
C GLU A 96 -8.58 -2.68 -15.64
N ALA A 97 -7.35 -2.86 -16.11
CA ALA A 97 -6.96 -3.95 -17.00
C ALA A 97 -6.91 -5.32 -16.30
N GLY A 98 -7.15 -5.36 -14.97
CA GLY A 98 -7.16 -6.60 -14.18
C GLY A 98 -5.77 -7.08 -13.76
N PHE A 99 -4.74 -6.28 -13.98
CA PHE A 99 -3.38 -6.53 -13.50
C PHE A 99 -3.20 -6.02 -12.06
N PRO A 100 -2.26 -6.59 -11.30
CA PRO A 100 -1.90 -6.04 -10.00
C PRO A 100 -1.16 -4.71 -10.18
N ALA A 101 -1.56 -3.69 -9.43
CA ALA A 101 -0.78 -2.48 -9.24
C ALA A 101 0.27 -2.76 -8.17
N LEU A 102 1.55 -2.72 -8.54
CA LEU A 102 2.68 -3.00 -7.66
C LEU A 102 3.61 -1.80 -7.64
N PHE A 103 4.04 -1.41 -6.44
CA PHE A 103 5.10 -0.44 -6.24
C PHE A 103 5.98 -0.89 -5.09
N THR A 104 7.28 -1.00 -5.33
CA THR A 104 8.24 -1.44 -4.32
C THR A 104 9.29 -0.36 -4.12
N VAL A 105 9.52 -0.02 -2.86
CA VAL A 105 10.61 0.86 -2.43
C VAL A 105 11.67 0.03 -1.72
N LEU A 106 12.94 0.36 -1.92
CA LEU A 106 14.06 -0.29 -1.25
C LEU A 106 14.75 0.71 -0.32
N ASP A 107 14.99 0.28 0.91
CA ASP A 107 15.90 0.91 1.86
C ASP A 107 17.24 0.15 1.84
N PRO A 108 18.23 0.64 1.07
CA PRO A 108 19.48 -0.07 0.83
C PRO A 108 20.35 -0.15 2.08
N ALA A 109 20.15 0.73 3.06
CA ALA A 109 20.95 0.74 4.28
C ALA A 109 20.76 -0.54 5.12
N VAL A 110 19.61 -1.20 4.99
CA VAL A 110 19.27 -2.42 5.73
C VAL A 110 18.72 -3.55 4.86
N GLY A 111 18.73 -3.38 3.52
CA GLY A 111 18.17 -4.36 2.59
C GLY A 111 16.66 -4.56 2.73
N LEU A 112 15.94 -3.57 3.24
CA LEU A 112 14.52 -3.64 3.51
C LEU A 112 13.73 -3.15 2.31
N SER A 113 12.83 -3.97 1.80
CA SER A 113 11.92 -3.65 0.71
C SER A 113 10.49 -3.54 1.24
N LEU A 114 9.78 -2.50 0.81
CA LEU A 114 8.36 -2.32 1.12
C LEU A 114 7.58 -2.33 -0.18
N THR A 115 6.56 -3.19 -0.26
CA THR A 115 5.73 -3.34 -1.46
C THR A 115 4.29 -2.94 -1.17
N LEU A 116 3.79 -2.01 -1.97
CA LEU A 116 2.40 -1.63 -2.07
C LEU A 116 1.78 -2.45 -3.21
N ALA A 117 0.80 -3.27 -2.90
CA ALA A 117 0.15 -4.14 -3.88
C ALA A 117 -1.36 -3.94 -3.87
N GLY A 118 -1.96 -3.73 -5.04
CA GLY A 118 -3.40 -3.70 -5.25
C GLY A 118 -3.79 -4.66 -6.35
N TRP A 119 -4.88 -5.40 -6.20
CA TRP A 119 -5.33 -6.32 -7.24
C TRP A 119 -6.84 -6.45 -7.26
N ARG A 120 -7.38 -6.87 -8.41
CA ARG A 120 -8.77 -7.28 -8.51
C ARG A 120 -8.90 -8.70 -7.96
N GLY A 121 -9.41 -8.81 -6.75
CA GLY A 121 -9.75 -10.09 -6.15
C GLY A 121 -10.98 -10.71 -6.82
N ARG A 122 -11.01 -12.04 -6.90
CA ARG A 122 -12.31 -12.73 -6.94
C ARG A 122 -12.97 -12.49 -5.57
N PRO A 123 -14.29 -12.30 -5.50
CA PRO A 123 -14.99 -12.42 -4.23
C PRO A 123 -14.79 -13.87 -3.77
N ALA A 124 -13.73 -14.12 -3.01
CA ALA A 124 -13.51 -15.39 -2.36
C ALA A 124 -14.55 -15.47 -1.25
N ASP A 125 -15.29 -16.58 -1.30
CA ASP A 125 -16.25 -17.06 -0.33
C ASP A 125 -15.78 -16.79 1.11
N ARG A 126 -16.74 -16.33 1.90
CA ARG A 126 -16.67 -16.06 3.33
C ARG A 126 -16.18 -17.27 4.12
#